data_AF-A0A962MI70-F1
#
_entry.id   AF-A0A962MI70-F1
#
_cell.length_a   1.000
_cell.length_b   1.000
_cell.length_c   1.000
_cell.angle_alpha   90.00
_cell.angle_beta   90.00
_cell.angle_gamma   90.00
#
_symmetry.space_group_name_H-M   'P 1'
#
loop_
_entity.id
_entity.type
_entity.pdbx_description
1 polymer ?
#
loop_
_entity_poly.entity_id
_entity_poly.type
_entity_poly.pdbx_seq_one_letter_code
_entity_poly.pdbx_strand_id
1 'polypeptide(L)'
;ELQLTFADNGTIPTQALVNEVLAAVWYANSSDAPPASVQISITLSDGNTGTQGPDGALSDTNMATVNITVDNDAPVLTGLGNIVIFTEGTAAVQLAPAGSASDAELDALNSGAGNYAGATLAIARDGGANADDVFSLLSGGNLTVAGGPNGGGTISAGSNVIATIADVGNDDELQLTFADNGTIPTQALVNEVLAAVRYANSNNNPPASVQIAITFTDGNTGTQGPGGALSDTGGTTVNITANNDAPVLTGLGNTVVFIKGGGAVQLLPDVLVSDIELDALNNGNGNYHAARLFIQRSGGANPDDTFIVVSSGNLTVADNTISAGSNRNARVATGANVFATMTSDNNELRIVFTDAFGTIPTTALVNEVLAAVHYANSSDIPFASVQISVTFSDGNAGAQGPDGELSAIGAVTVHTIALSNRDATPIPTLSGAGIIFLGACFAILVGFTSRRRLT
;
A
#
# COMPACT_ATOMS: atom_id res chain seq x y z
N GLU A 1 -26.73 -16.87 -51.16
CA GLU A 1 -26.80 -17.30 -52.56
C GLU A 1 -27.19 -16.10 -53.41
N LEU A 2 -26.42 -15.78 -54.46
CA LEU A 2 -26.75 -14.75 -55.44
C LEU A 2 -27.24 -15.44 -56.71
N GLN A 3 -28.45 -15.12 -57.15
CA GLN A 3 -29.00 -15.62 -58.42
C GLN A 3 -29.18 -14.46 -59.39
N LEU A 4 -28.65 -14.63 -60.60
CA LEU A 4 -28.76 -13.66 -61.68
C LEU A 4 -29.46 -14.34 -62.87
N THR A 5 -30.45 -13.66 -63.44
CA THR A 5 -31.17 -14.13 -64.63
C THR A 5 -30.95 -13.13 -65.76
N PHE A 6 -30.46 -13.63 -66.89
CA PHE A 6 -30.27 -12.84 -68.09
C PHE A 6 -31.56 -12.90 -68.93
N ALA A 7 -32.21 -11.76 -69.15
CA ALA A 7 -33.45 -11.65 -69.92
C ALA A 7 -33.33 -10.58 -71.01
N ASP A 8 -33.95 -10.82 -72.17
CA ASP A 8 -34.08 -9.80 -73.22
C ASP A 8 -35.28 -8.89 -72.89
N ASN A 9 -34.97 -7.68 -72.39
CA ASN A 9 -35.95 -6.62 -72.16
C ASN A 9 -35.63 -5.37 -73.00
N GLY A 10 -35.26 -5.59 -74.27
CA GLY A 10 -34.83 -4.55 -75.21
C GLY A 10 -33.31 -4.43 -75.37
N THR A 11 -32.54 -5.31 -74.72
CA THR A 11 -31.10 -5.51 -74.96
C THR A 11 -30.80 -6.99 -74.77
N ILE A 12 -30.30 -7.62 -75.83
CA ILE A 12 -30.02 -9.06 -75.84
C ILE A 12 -28.79 -9.35 -74.96
N PRO A 13 -28.86 -10.26 -73.98
CA PRO A 13 -27.71 -10.67 -73.19
C PRO A 13 -26.70 -11.43 -74.05
N THR A 14 -25.72 -10.70 -74.58
CA THR A 14 -24.60 -11.29 -75.33
C THR A 14 -23.60 -11.93 -74.36
N GLN A 15 -22.76 -12.83 -74.87
CA GLN A 15 -21.67 -13.41 -74.08
C GLN A 15 -20.79 -12.34 -73.43
N ALA A 16 -20.52 -11.23 -74.13
CA ALA A 16 -19.72 -10.12 -73.58
C ALA A 16 -20.40 -9.49 -72.34
N LEU A 17 -21.71 -9.27 -72.39
CA LEU A 17 -22.48 -8.72 -71.27
C LEU A 17 -22.56 -9.72 -70.10
N VAL A 18 -22.75 -11.01 -70.39
CA VAL A 18 -22.74 -12.07 -69.36
C VAL A 18 -21.38 -12.12 -68.66
N ASN A 19 -20.29 -12.05 -69.42
CA ASN A 19 -18.93 -12.03 -68.86
C ASN A 19 -18.66 -10.76 -68.04
N GLU A 20 -19.16 -9.61 -68.48
CA GLU A 20 -19.06 -8.35 -67.74
C GLU A 20 -19.80 -8.41 -66.40
N VAL A 21 -21.02 -8.97 -66.39
CA VAL A 21 -21.77 -9.20 -65.17
C VAL A 21 -21.04 -10.17 -64.24
N LEU A 22 -20.49 -11.27 -64.77
CA LEU A 22 -19.73 -12.23 -63.97
C LEU A 22 -18.48 -11.57 -63.35
N ALA A 23 -17.78 -10.72 -64.10
CA ALA A 23 -16.63 -9.96 -63.61
C ALA A 23 -16.99 -8.89 -62.57
N ALA A 24 -18.26 -8.47 -62.52
CA ALA A 24 -18.76 -7.48 -61.57
C ALA A 24 -19.28 -8.11 -60.25
N VAL A 25 -19.22 -9.43 -60.08
CA VAL A 25 -19.60 -10.09 -58.83
C VAL A 25 -18.49 -9.93 -57.81
N TRP A 26 -18.83 -9.37 -56.64
CA TRP A 26 -17.92 -9.18 -55.51
C TRP A 26 -18.28 -10.11 -54.35
N TYR A 27 -17.26 -10.57 -53.64
CA TYR A 27 -17.38 -11.26 -52.36
C TYR A 27 -16.96 -10.31 -51.23
N ALA A 28 -17.69 -10.37 -50.12
CA ALA A 28 -17.32 -9.70 -48.88
C ALA A 28 -17.56 -10.65 -47.69
N ASN A 29 -16.70 -10.56 -46.69
CA ASN A 29 -16.84 -11.23 -45.41
C ASN A 29 -16.82 -10.16 -44.31
N SER A 30 -17.72 -10.25 -43.33
CA SER A 30 -17.84 -9.32 -42.21
C SER A 30 -17.53 -9.98 -40.86
N SER A 31 -16.93 -11.17 -40.88
CA SER A 31 -16.46 -11.87 -39.69
C SER A 31 -15.12 -11.29 -39.28
N ASP A 32 -14.94 -11.11 -37.98
CA ASP A 32 -13.67 -10.65 -37.38
C ASP A 32 -12.60 -11.77 -37.46
N ALA A 33 -13.01 -13.02 -37.25
CA ALA A 33 -12.15 -14.20 -37.48
C ALA A 33 -12.59 -15.06 -38.68
N PRO A 34 -12.39 -14.62 -39.94
CA PRO A 34 -12.80 -15.37 -41.12
C PRO A 34 -11.89 -16.61 -41.32
N PRO A 35 -12.38 -17.67 -41.99
CA PRO A 35 -11.51 -18.76 -42.42
C PRO A 35 -10.48 -18.25 -43.45
N ALA A 36 -9.29 -18.86 -43.48
CA ALA A 36 -8.21 -18.44 -44.40
C ALA A 36 -8.58 -18.48 -45.89
N SER A 37 -9.57 -19.29 -46.26
CA SER A 37 -10.17 -19.24 -47.60
C SER A 37 -11.60 -19.77 -47.59
N VAL A 38 -12.37 -19.35 -48.60
CA VAL A 38 -13.69 -19.90 -48.91
C VAL A 38 -13.75 -20.38 -50.36
N GLN A 39 -14.57 -21.40 -50.59
CA GLN A 39 -14.85 -21.95 -51.91
C GLN A 39 -16.21 -21.45 -52.39
N ILE A 40 -16.22 -20.72 -53.51
CA ILE A 40 -17.42 -20.17 -54.14
C ILE A 40 -17.77 -21.03 -55.36
N SER A 41 -18.91 -21.72 -55.28
CA SER A 41 -19.47 -22.47 -56.41
C SER A 41 -20.21 -21.50 -57.34
N ILE A 42 -19.82 -21.48 -58.62
CA ILE A 42 -20.43 -20.65 -59.66
C ILE A 42 -21.05 -21.60 -60.68
N THR A 43 -22.38 -21.61 -60.76
CA THR A 43 -23.12 -22.42 -61.72
C THR A 43 -23.73 -21.52 -62.80
N LEU A 44 -23.42 -21.80 -64.06
CA LEU A 44 -24.06 -21.14 -65.20
C LEU A 44 -25.02 -22.13 -65.87
N SER A 45 -26.28 -21.75 -66.03
CA SER A 45 -27.26 -22.49 -66.84
C SER A 45 -27.52 -21.77 -68.16
N ASP A 46 -27.68 -22.54 -69.24
CA ASP A 46 -28.05 -22.01 -70.57
C ASP A 46 -29.52 -21.55 -70.66
N GLY A 47 -30.33 -21.84 -69.63
CA GLY A 47 -31.72 -21.41 -69.54
C GLY A 47 -32.62 -21.97 -70.65
N ASN A 48 -32.22 -23.05 -71.34
CA ASN A 48 -32.99 -23.56 -72.46
C ASN A 48 -34.40 -24.03 -72.04
N THR A 49 -35.42 -23.40 -72.64
CA THR A 49 -36.84 -23.73 -72.44
C THR A 49 -37.48 -24.39 -73.67
N GLY A 50 -36.66 -24.84 -74.63
CA GLY A 50 -37.09 -25.57 -75.83
C GLY A 50 -36.66 -24.91 -77.16
N THR A 51 -36.09 -23.70 -77.12
CA THR A 51 -35.62 -22.98 -78.32
C THR A 51 -34.27 -23.46 -78.84
N GLN A 52 -33.49 -24.18 -78.02
CA GLN A 52 -32.15 -24.67 -78.38
C GLN A 52 -32.14 -26.20 -78.63
N GLY A 53 -33.30 -26.87 -78.51
CA GLY A 53 -33.45 -28.33 -78.61
C GLY A 53 -34.32 -28.91 -77.50
N PRO A 54 -34.65 -30.22 -77.55
CA PRO A 54 -35.58 -30.86 -76.62
C PRO A 54 -35.00 -31.17 -75.23
N ASP A 55 -33.68 -31.10 -75.05
CA ASP A 55 -32.97 -31.65 -73.87
C ASP A 55 -33.04 -30.78 -72.61
N GLY A 56 -33.86 -29.71 -72.60
CA GLY A 56 -34.00 -28.80 -71.46
C GLY A 56 -32.75 -27.96 -71.19
N ALA A 57 -32.69 -27.33 -70.02
CA ALA A 57 -31.57 -26.48 -69.62
C ALA A 57 -30.40 -27.32 -69.07
N LEU A 58 -29.19 -27.04 -69.55
CA LEU A 58 -27.96 -27.62 -69.01
C LEU A 58 -27.21 -26.58 -68.18
N SER A 59 -26.31 -27.06 -67.32
CA SER A 59 -25.49 -26.20 -66.48
C SER A 59 -24.07 -26.73 -66.32
N ASP A 60 -23.12 -25.82 -66.20
CA ASP A 60 -21.75 -26.10 -65.78
C ASP A 60 -21.48 -25.42 -64.44
N THR A 61 -20.64 -26.04 -63.60
CA THR A 61 -20.27 -25.51 -62.29
C THR A 61 -18.76 -25.45 -62.16
N ASN A 62 -18.26 -24.26 -61.80
CA ASN A 62 -16.86 -24.05 -61.50
C ASN A 62 -16.68 -23.56 -60.06
N MET A 63 -15.50 -23.77 -59.50
CA MET A 63 -15.14 -23.37 -58.15
C MET A 63 -14.13 -22.22 -58.19
N ALA A 64 -14.39 -21.17 -57.41
CA ALA A 64 -13.46 -20.08 -57.17
C ALA A 64 -12.99 -20.08 -55.72
N THR A 65 -11.68 -20.12 -55.50
CA THR A 65 -11.09 -19.93 -54.18
C THR A 65 -10.93 -18.45 -53.90
N VAL A 66 -11.52 -17.97 -52.81
CA VAL A 66 -11.23 -16.64 -52.27
C VAL A 66 -10.32 -16.84 -51.05
N ASN A 67 -9.09 -16.34 -51.14
CA ASN A 67 -8.20 -16.28 -49.98
C ASN A 67 -8.57 -15.05 -49.14
N ILE A 68 -8.66 -15.22 -47.83
CA ILE A 68 -9.00 -14.16 -46.89
C ILE A 68 -7.82 -13.94 -45.97
N THR A 69 -7.40 -12.69 -45.85
CA THR A 69 -6.46 -12.25 -44.82
C THR A 69 -7.27 -11.74 -43.64
N VAL A 70 -7.04 -12.32 -42.47
CA VAL A 70 -7.56 -11.80 -41.20
C VAL A 70 -6.78 -10.54 -40.81
N ASP A 71 -7.47 -9.57 -40.22
CA ASP A 71 -6.86 -8.41 -39.57
C ASP A 71 -6.79 -8.69 -38.07
N ASN A 72 -5.73 -8.23 -37.40
CA ASN A 72 -5.57 -8.47 -35.96
C ASN A 72 -6.49 -7.56 -35.17
N ASP A 73 -7.42 -8.14 -34.42
CA ASP A 73 -8.28 -7.42 -33.49
C ASP A 73 -7.58 -7.26 -32.14
N ALA A 74 -7.96 -6.20 -31.41
CA ALA A 74 -7.45 -6.02 -30.05
C ALA A 74 -8.21 -6.95 -29.09
N PRO A 75 -7.55 -7.47 -28.05
CA PRO A 75 -8.26 -8.13 -26.95
C PRO A 75 -9.33 -7.23 -26.33
N VAL A 76 -10.29 -7.84 -25.67
CA VAL A 76 -11.32 -7.16 -24.87
C VAL A 76 -11.30 -7.72 -23.46
N LEU A 77 -11.03 -6.84 -22.49
CA LEU A 77 -11.18 -7.14 -21.06
C LEU A 77 -12.55 -6.69 -20.56
N THR A 78 -13.28 -7.61 -19.93
CA THR A 78 -14.57 -7.30 -19.30
C THR A 78 -14.62 -7.78 -17.86
N GLY A 79 -15.65 -7.36 -17.12
CA GLY A 79 -15.84 -7.76 -15.72
C GLY A 79 -14.83 -7.15 -14.75
N LEU A 80 -14.10 -6.12 -15.20
CA LEU A 80 -13.23 -5.26 -14.39
C LEU A 80 -14.01 -4.01 -13.93
N GLY A 81 -13.43 -3.26 -12.99
CA GLY A 81 -14.07 -2.06 -12.41
C GLY A 81 -14.91 -2.33 -11.15
N ASN A 82 -14.83 -3.54 -10.59
CA ASN A 82 -15.35 -3.82 -9.26
C ASN A 82 -14.55 -3.08 -8.19
N ILE A 83 -15.22 -2.77 -7.07
CA ILE A 83 -14.54 -2.32 -5.86
C ILE A 83 -14.12 -3.56 -5.08
N VAL A 84 -12.82 -3.70 -4.85
CA VAL A 84 -12.23 -4.66 -3.94
C VAL A 84 -12.00 -3.97 -2.60
N ILE A 85 -12.23 -4.67 -1.50
CA ILE A 85 -11.93 -4.17 -0.16
C ILE A 85 -10.74 -4.95 0.36
N PHE A 86 -9.68 -4.23 0.72
CA PHE A 86 -8.53 -4.77 1.45
C PHE A 86 -8.48 -4.09 2.82
N THR A 87 -8.09 -4.86 3.85
CA THR A 87 -7.80 -4.33 5.17
C THR A 87 -6.33 -4.56 5.45
N GLU A 88 -5.65 -3.53 5.91
CA GLU A 88 -4.24 -3.58 6.24
C GLU A 88 -3.91 -4.76 7.19
N GLY A 89 -2.75 -5.38 7.00
CA GLY A 89 -2.30 -6.51 7.82
C GLY A 89 -3.11 -7.81 7.64
N THR A 90 -4.12 -7.84 6.76
CA THR A 90 -4.89 -9.05 6.45
C THR A 90 -4.31 -9.82 5.26
N ALA A 91 -4.83 -11.04 5.03
CA ALA A 91 -4.44 -11.84 3.88
C ALA A 91 -4.87 -11.19 2.55
N ALA A 92 -4.11 -11.49 1.49
CA ALA A 92 -4.39 -10.97 0.15
C ALA A 92 -5.80 -11.33 -0.35
N VAL A 93 -6.46 -10.35 -0.98
CA VAL A 93 -7.84 -10.43 -1.47
C VAL A 93 -7.90 -10.64 -2.97
N GLN A 94 -8.99 -11.23 -3.48
CA GLN A 94 -9.14 -11.49 -4.91
C GLN A 94 -9.32 -10.18 -5.69
N LEU A 95 -8.50 -9.96 -6.72
CA LEU A 95 -8.46 -8.69 -7.44
C LEU A 95 -9.55 -8.60 -8.53
N ALA A 96 -9.66 -9.61 -9.39
CA ALA A 96 -10.55 -9.60 -10.56
C ALA A 96 -11.44 -10.86 -10.61
N PRO A 97 -12.34 -11.06 -9.61
CA PRO A 97 -13.14 -12.29 -9.51
C PRO A 97 -14.08 -12.54 -10.71
N ALA A 98 -14.46 -11.50 -11.44
CA ALA A 98 -15.33 -11.57 -12.61
C ALA A 98 -14.60 -11.19 -13.92
N GLY A 99 -13.29 -10.97 -13.87
CA GLY A 99 -12.50 -10.57 -15.03
C GLY A 99 -12.53 -11.63 -16.13
N SER A 100 -12.67 -11.22 -17.37
CA SER A 100 -12.57 -12.09 -18.54
C SER A 100 -11.78 -11.45 -19.66
N ALA A 101 -11.00 -12.25 -20.38
CA ALA A 101 -10.37 -11.86 -21.64
C ALA A 101 -11.07 -12.56 -22.81
N SER A 102 -11.17 -11.84 -23.93
CA SER A 102 -11.69 -12.33 -25.21
C SER A 102 -10.87 -11.69 -26.33
N ASP A 103 -10.68 -12.40 -27.42
CA ASP A 103 -9.98 -11.93 -28.61
C ASP A 103 -10.54 -12.72 -29.78
N ALA A 104 -10.97 -12.05 -30.85
CA ALA A 104 -11.77 -12.68 -31.90
C ALA A 104 -11.03 -13.82 -32.59
N GLU A 105 -9.74 -13.63 -32.87
CA GLU A 105 -8.91 -14.63 -33.53
C GLU A 105 -8.58 -15.76 -32.57
N LEU A 106 -8.15 -15.43 -31.34
CA LEU A 106 -7.76 -16.46 -30.36
C LEU A 106 -8.94 -17.30 -29.93
N ASP A 107 -10.14 -16.72 -29.78
CA ASP A 107 -11.37 -17.41 -29.40
C ASP A 107 -11.84 -18.40 -30.47
N ALA A 108 -11.67 -18.07 -31.75
CA ALA A 108 -12.04 -18.95 -32.86
C ALA A 108 -11.18 -20.23 -32.93
N LEU A 109 -9.99 -20.21 -32.33
CA LEU A 109 -9.11 -21.38 -32.28
C LEU A 109 -9.69 -22.51 -31.41
N ASN A 110 -9.11 -23.71 -31.56
CA ASN A 110 -9.48 -24.89 -30.77
C ASN A 110 -11.00 -25.18 -30.79
N SER A 111 -11.62 -25.10 -31.97
CA SER A 111 -13.07 -25.30 -32.16
C SER A 111 -13.94 -24.34 -31.33
N GLY A 112 -13.49 -23.09 -31.14
CA GLY A 112 -14.22 -22.08 -30.38
C GLY A 112 -13.97 -22.10 -28.86
N ALA A 113 -13.08 -22.95 -28.37
CA ALA A 113 -12.68 -22.96 -26.95
C ALA A 113 -11.55 -21.97 -26.64
N GLY A 114 -10.94 -21.40 -27.68
CA GLY A 114 -9.82 -20.49 -27.58
C GLY A 114 -8.45 -21.17 -27.49
N ASN A 115 -7.42 -20.44 -27.92
CA ASN A 115 -6.01 -20.77 -27.67
C ASN A 115 -5.20 -19.49 -27.49
N TYR A 116 -4.85 -19.20 -26.24
CA TYR A 116 -4.15 -17.98 -25.85
C TYR A 116 -2.64 -18.18 -25.68
N ALA A 117 -2.04 -19.22 -26.28
CA ALA A 117 -0.61 -19.43 -26.20
C ALA A 117 0.14 -18.26 -26.89
N GLY A 118 1.06 -17.63 -26.18
CA GLY A 118 1.77 -16.43 -26.61
C GLY A 118 1.21 -15.12 -26.02
N ALA A 119 -0.05 -15.13 -25.58
CA ALA A 119 -0.67 -13.98 -24.92
C ALA A 119 0.00 -13.69 -23.57
N THR A 120 -0.09 -12.43 -23.11
CA THR A 120 0.46 -12.00 -21.83
C THR A 120 -0.54 -11.23 -20.97
N LEU A 121 -0.34 -11.32 -19.66
CA LEU A 121 -1.08 -10.56 -18.65
C LEU A 121 -0.08 -9.77 -17.82
N ALA A 122 -0.28 -8.45 -17.71
CA ALA A 122 0.51 -7.57 -16.86
C ALA A 122 -0.40 -6.83 -15.87
N ILE A 123 -0.02 -6.80 -14.60
CA ILE A 123 -0.78 -6.17 -13.52
C ILE A 123 0.15 -5.34 -12.66
N ALA A 124 -0.15 -4.06 -12.52
CA ALA A 124 0.55 -3.11 -11.67
C ALA A 124 -0.40 -1.99 -11.24
N ARG A 125 0.01 -1.13 -10.31
CA ARG A 125 -0.73 0.11 -10.04
C ARG A 125 -0.79 0.99 -11.29
N ASP A 126 -1.90 1.70 -11.45
CA ASP A 126 -2.01 2.71 -12.50
C ASP A 126 -0.93 3.79 -12.32
N GLY A 127 -0.20 4.09 -13.39
CA GLY A 127 0.99 4.94 -13.37
C GLY A 127 2.32 4.23 -13.09
N GLY A 128 2.31 2.92 -12.82
CA GLY A 128 3.51 2.07 -12.71
C GLY A 128 3.59 1.29 -11.39
N ALA A 129 4.52 0.33 -11.33
CA ALA A 129 4.74 -0.52 -10.16
C ALA A 129 5.03 0.30 -8.88
N ASN A 130 4.53 -0.18 -7.75
CA ASN A 130 4.65 0.47 -6.45
C ASN A 130 5.02 -0.55 -5.37
N ALA A 131 6.15 -0.34 -4.70
CA ALA A 131 6.72 -1.29 -3.74
C ALA A 131 5.80 -1.64 -2.54
N ASP A 132 4.77 -0.84 -2.29
CA ASP A 132 3.78 -1.15 -1.25
C ASP A 132 2.77 -2.19 -1.73
N ASP A 133 2.52 -2.30 -3.03
CA ASP A 133 1.61 -3.30 -3.60
C ASP A 133 2.28 -4.67 -3.67
N VAL A 134 1.50 -5.70 -3.34
CA VAL A 134 1.97 -7.09 -3.35
C VAL A 134 0.95 -7.93 -4.15
N PHE A 135 1.37 -8.41 -5.30
CA PHE A 135 0.60 -9.30 -6.15
C PHE A 135 0.98 -10.76 -5.93
N SER A 136 -0.02 -11.64 -5.96
CA SER A 136 0.22 -13.09 -5.92
C SER A 136 -0.88 -13.84 -6.67
N LEU A 137 -0.67 -15.12 -6.94
CA LEU A 137 -1.73 -16.02 -7.41
C LEU A 137 -1.85 -17.20 -6.45
N LEU A 138 -3.09 -17.66 -6.26
CA LEU A 138 -3.37 -18.84 -5.44
C LEU A 138 -3.78 -20.02 -6.31
N SER A 139 -3.32 -21.20 -5.94
CA SER A 139 -3.87 -22.47 -6.44
C SER A 139 -5.36 -22.57 -6.10
N GLY A 140 -6.15 -23.11 -7.02
CA GLY A 140 -7.58 -23.24 -6.89
C GLY A 140 -8.23 -23.72 -8.18
N GLY A 141 -9.38 -24.38 -8.07
CA GLY A 141 -10.07 -24.96 -9.23
C GLY A 141 -9.17 -25.92 -10.01
N ASN A 142 -8.94 -25.64 -11.29
CA ASN A 142 -8.06 -26.40 -12.17
C ASN A 142 -6.58 -25.99 -12.06
N LEU A 143 -6.28 -24.87 -11.38
CA LEU A 143 -4.97 -24.25 -11.36
C LEU A 143 -4.12 -24.72 -10.18
N THR A 144 -2.89 -25.10 -10.49
CA THR A 144 -1.80 -25.24 -9.51
C THR A 144 -0.74 -24.18 -9.79
N VAL A 145 -0.48 -23.33 -8.80
CA VAL A 145 0.52 -22.26 -8.86
C VAL A 145 1.76 -22.69 -8.07
N ALA A 146 2.93 -22.51 -8.67
CA ALA A 146 4.22 -22.70 -8.02
C ALA A 146 5.09 -21.45 -8.23
N GLY A 147 5.58 -20.86 -7.13
CA GLY A 147 6.33 -19.60 -7.18
C GLY A 147 5.44 -18.37 -7.14
N GLY A 148 5.95 -17.23 -7.62
CA GLY A 148 5.30 -15.92 -7.58
C GLY A 148 6.10 -14.87 -8.34
N PRO A 149 5.68 -13.60 -8.34
CA PRO A 149 6.38 -12.53 -9.06
C PRO A 149 7.84 -12.36 -8.64
N ASN A 150 8.12 -12.42 -7.34
CA ASN A 150 9.47 -12.38 -6.79
C ASN A 150 10.13 -13.78 -6.83
N GLY A 151 10.98 -14.02 -7.83
CA GLY A 151 11.64 -15.30 -8.08
C GLY A 151 11.00 -16.15 -9.19
N GLY A 152 9.93 -15.67 -9.82
CA GLY A 152 9.23 -16.32 -10.93
C GLY A 152 8.43 -17.55 -10.52
N GLY A 153 7.77 -18.18 -11.50
CA GLY A 153 6.91 -19.32 -11.23
C GLY A 153 6.21 -19.91 -12.45
N THR A 154 5.32 -20.87 -12.18
CA THR A 154 4.48 -21.52 -13.20
C THR A 154 3.05 -21.69 -12.71
N ILE A 155 2.14 -21.71 -13.67
CA ILE A 155 0.74 -22.02 -13.47
C ILE A 155 0.43 -23.24 -14.35
N SER A 156 -0.10 -24.29 -13.74
CA SER A 156 -0.42 -25.55 -14.40
C SER A 156 -1.91 -25.84 -14.33
N ALA A 157 -2.45 -26.43 -15.40
CA ALA A 157 -3.75 -27.07 -15.41
C ALA A 157 -3.56 -28.58 -15.58
N GLY A 158 -3.99 -29.35 -14.57
CA GLY A 158 -3.61 -30.77 -14.49
C GLY A 158 -2.09 -30.95 -14.35
N SER A 159 -1.47 -31.73 -15.23
CA SER A 159 -0.03 -32.02 -15.19
C SER A 159 0.85 -31.08 -16.03
N ASN A 160 0.24 -30.16 -16.78
CA ASN A 160 0.95 -29.36 -17.79
C ASN A 160 0.92 -27.87 -17.44
N VAL A 161 2.05 -27.20 -17.64
CA VAL A 161 2.18 -25.75 -17.45
C VAL A 161 1.45 -25.03 -18.57
N ILE A 162 0.53 -24.13 -18.20
CA ILE A 162 -0.26 -23.30 -19.13
C ILE A 162 0.19 -21.84 -19.15
N ALA A 163 0.94 -21.40 -18.12
CA ALA A 163 1.55 -20.08 -18.09
C ALA A 163 2.80 -20.05 -17.20
N THR A 164 3.71 -19.13 -17.49
CA THR A 164 4.88 -18.81 -16.66
C THR A 164 4.71 -17.44 -16.02
N ILE A 165 5.06 -17.34 -14.74
CA ILE A 165 5.16 -16.08 -13.99
C ILE A 165 6.59 -15.59 -14.16
N ALA A 166 6.75 -14.37 -14.67
CA ALA A 166 8.07 -13.76 -14.80
C ALA A 166 8.68 -13.44 -13.43
N ASP A 167 9.99 -13.58 -13.31
CA ASP A 167 10.74 -13.02 -12.18
C ASP A 167 11.00 -11.54 -12.45
N VAL A 168 10.19 -10.68 -11.84
CA VAL A 168 10.34 -9.22 -11.93
C VAL A 168 11.23 -8.67 -10.79
N GLY A 169 11.70 -9.54 -9.89
CA GLY A 169 12.60 -9.20 -8.78
C GLY A 169 11.92 -8.55 -7.56
N ASN A 170 10.60 -8.40 -7.61
CA ASN A 170 9.75 -7.79 -6.59
C ASN A 170 8.32 -8.35 -6.72
N ASP A 171 7.43 -7.94 -5.81
CA ASP A 171 6.01 -8.33 -5.82
C ASP A 171 5.07 -7.19 -6.25
N ASP A 172 5.64 -6.06 -6.71
CA ASP A 172 4.91 -4.82 -7.05
C ASP A 172 4.33 -4.79 -8.47
N GLU A 173 4.61 -5.83 -9.25
CA GLU A 173 4.05 -6.10 -10.56
C GLU A 173 3.90 -7.62 -10.75
N LEU A 174 2.90 -8.03 -11.51
CA LEU A 174 2.72 -9.41 -11.96
C LEU A 174 2.71 -9.47 -13.48
N GLN A 175 3.66 -10.22 -14.05
CA GLN A 175 3.72 -10.49 -15.49
C GLN A 175 3.63 -11.99 -15.78
N LEU A 176 2.72 -12.37 -16.67
CA LEU A 176 2.49 -13.76 -17.10
C LEU A 176 2.63 -13.90 -18.61
N THR A 177 3.13 -15.04 -19.06
CA THR A 177 3.05 -15.48 -20.47
C THR A 177 2.36 -16.83 -20.54
N PHE A 178 1.29 -16.93 -21.33
CA PHE A 178 0.58 -18.17 -21.58
C PHE A 178 1.31 -19.02 -22.62
N ALA A 179 1.34 -20.33 -22.42
CA ALA A 179 2.01 -21.27 -23.32
C ALA A 179 1.31 -22.61 -23.34
N ASP A 180 1.19 -23.21 -24.53
CA ASP A 180 0.73 -24.59 -24.67
C ASP A 180 1.90 -25.57 -24.49
N ASN A 181 2.03 -26.14 -23.28
CA ASN A 181 2.98 -27.22 -22.99
C ASN A 181 2.30 -28.58 -22.87
N GLY A 182 1.33 -28.86 -23.74
CA GLY A 182 0.51 -30.07 -23.74
C GLY A 182 -0.89 -29.87 -23.14
N THR A 183 -1.20 -28.65 -22.69
CA THR A 183 -2.56 -28.21 -22.38
C THR A 183 -2.72 -26.80 -22.88
N ILE A 184 -3.67 -26.64 -23.81
CA ILE A 184 -3.97 -25.35 -24.44
C ILE A 184 -4.54 -24.40 -23.38
N PRO A 185 -3.98 -23.18 -23.22
CA PRO A 185 -4.60 -22.14 -22.41
C PRO A 185 -5.86 -21.64 -23.12
N THR A 186 -6.98 -22.33 -22.86
CA THR A 186 -8.31 -21.96 -23.36
C THR A 186 -8.81 -20.67 -22.71
N GLN A 187 -9.81 -20.03 -23.29
CA GLN A 187 -10.43 -18.83 -22.71
C GLN A 187 -10.86 -19.06 -21.25
N ALA A 188 -11.43 -20.23 -20.96
CA ALA A 188 -11.85 -20.61 -19.62
C ALA A 188 -10.68 -20.65 -18.62
N LEU A 189 -9.52 -21.20 -19.03
CA LEU A 189 -8.33 -21.25 -18.17
C LEU A 189 -7.69 -19.86 -17.98
N VAL A 190 -7.67 -19.02 -19.02
CA VAL A 190 -7.20 -17.63 -18.91
C VAL A 190 -8.07 -16.84 -17.93
N ASN A 191 -9.39 -16.99 -18.02
CA ASN A 191 -10.34 -16.36 -17.09
C ASN A 191 -10.17 -16.89 -15.66
N GLU A 192 -9.87 -18.18 -15.50
CA GLU A 192 -9.56 -18.76 -14.19
C GLU A 192 -8.26 -18.20 -13.60
N VAL A 193 -7.25 -17.94 -14.44
CA VAL A 193 -6.00 -17.28 -14.03
C VAL A 193 -6.24 -15.84 -13.59
N LEU A 194 -7.02 -15.06 -14.35
CA LEU A 194 -7.43 -13.70 -13.98
C LEU A 194 -8.15 -13.70 -12.62
N ALA A 195 -9.06 -14.64 -12.40
CA ALA A 195 -9.75 -14.79 -11.13
C ALA A 195 -8.83 -15.24 -9.99
N ALA A 196 -7.73 -15.94 -10.26
CA ALA A 196 -6.81 -16.41 -9.22
C ALA A 196 -5.90 -15.30 -8.64
N VAL A 197 -5.78 -14.16 -9.32
CA VAL A 197 -4.94 -13.04 -8.90
C VAL A 197 -5.41 -12.44 -7.57
N ARG A 198 -4.45 -12.25 -6.67
CA ARG A 198 -4.63 -11.63 -5.35
C ARG A 198 -3.83 -10.35 -5.21
N TYR A 199 -4.37 -9.46 -4.40
CA TYR A 199 -3.79 -8.18 -4.03
C TYR A 199 -3.67 -8.07 -2.51
N ALA A 200 -2.52 -7.58 -2.06
CA ALA A 200 -2.33 -7.03 -0.73
C ALA A 200 -1.57 -5.71 -0.83
N ASN A 201 -1.59 -4.95 0.26
CA ASN A 201 -0.72 -3.80 0.44
C ASN A 201 0.11 -4.00 1.72
N SER A 202 1.41 -3.70 1.64
CA SER A 202 2.39 -3.90 2.70
C SER A 202 2.70 -2.62 3.49
N ASN A 203 2.15 -1.48 3.07
CA ASN A 203 2.29 -0.21 3.79
C ASN A 203 1.47 -0.25 5.07
N ASN A 204 2.07 0.25 6.16
CA ASN A 204 1.47 0.30 7.49
C ASN A 204 0.70 1.62 7.74
N ASN A 205 0.60 2.46 6.72
CA ASN A 205 -0.32 3.60 6.64
C ASN A 205 -0.75 3.75 5.17
N PRO A 206 -1.50 2.77 4.65
CA PRO A 206 -1.80 2.71 3.23
C PRO A 206 -2.75 3.85 2.81
N PRO A 207 -2.69 4.30 1.54
CA PRO A 207 -3.68 5.23 1.03
C PRO A 207 -5.08 4.60 1.05
N ALA A 208 -6.13 5.39 1.28
CA ALA A 208 -7.50 4.89 1.39
C ALA A 208 -8.02 4.15 0.13
N SER A 209 -7.42 4.40 -1.04
CA SER A 209 -7.74 3.66 -2.26
C SER A 209 -6.59 3.68 -3.26
N VAL A 210 -6.48 2.64 -4.08
CA VAL A 210 -5.57 2.56 -5.22
C VAL A 210 -6.32 2.07 -6.47
N GLN A 211 -5.81 2.42 -7.65
CA GLN A 211 -6.26 1.84 -8.92
C GLN A 211 -5.20 0.88 -9.43
N ILE A 212 -5.61 -0.37 -9.67
CA ILE A 212 -4.74 -1.39 -10.26
C ILE A 212 -5.11 -1.56 -11.73
N ALA A 213 -4.13 -1.37 -12.61
CA ALA A 213 -4.26 -1.60 -14.04
C ALA A 213 -3.99 -3.07 -14.37
N ILE A 214 -4.85 -3.65 -15.20
CA ILE A 214 -4.76 -5.02 -15.70
C ILE A 214 -4.72 -4.94 -17.21
N THR A 215 -3.59 -5.32 -17.81
CA THR A 215 -3.37 -5.25 -19.25
C THR A 215 -3.24 -6.65 -19.82
N PHE A 216 -4.02 -6.96 -20.86
CA PHE A 216 -3.96 -8.21 -21.58
C PHE A 216 -3.51 -7.95 -23.01
N THR A 217 -2.54 -8.72 -23.50
CA THR A 217 -1.98 -8.59 -24.84
C THR A 217 -2.14 -9.91 -25.58
N ASP A 218 -2.59 -9.85 -26.84
CA ASP A 218 -2.85 -11.03 -27.69
C ASP A 218 -1.58 -11.85 -28.00
N GLY A 219 -0.41 -11.21 -27.97
CA GLY A 219 0.86 -11.83 -28.33
C GLY A 219 1.03 -12.04 -29.83
N ASN A 220 0.30 -11.31 -30.68
CA ASN A 220 0.33 -11.54 -32.12
C ASN A 220 1.75 -11.38 -32.71
N THR A 221 2.20 -12.44 -33.39
CA THR A 221 3.46 -12.47 -34.15
C THR A 221 3.25 -12.75 -35.64
N GLY A 222 2.00 -12.72 -36.10
CA GLY A 222 1.58 -12.86 -37.50
C GLY A 222 0.47 -13.87 -37.75
N THR A 223 0.08 -14.68 -36.76
CA THR A 223 -0.96 -15.71 -36.90
C THR A 223 -2.38 -15.17 -36.83
N GLN A 224 -2.56 -14.00 -36.24
CA GLN A 224 -3.85 -13.31 -36.10
C GLN A 224 -4.03 -12.22 -37.17
N GLY A 225 -3.10 -12.12 -38.12
CA GLY A 225 -3.14 -11.12 -39.18
C GLY A 225 -1.88 -10.28 -39.22
N PRO A 226 -1.76 -9.38 -40.22
CA PRO A 226 -0.66 -8.45 -40.31
C PRO A 226 -0.71 -7.47 -39.14
N GLY A 227 0.47 -7.02 -38.70
CA GLY A 227 0.60 -6.15 -37.53
C GLY A 227 1.54 -6.76 -36.49
N GLY A 228 1.50 -6.20 -35.29
CA GLY A 228 2.11 -6.80 -34.11
C GLY A 228 1.04 -7.00 -33.05
N ALA A 229 1.48 -7.32 -31.84
CA ALA A 229 0.58 -7.52 -30.73
C ALA A 229 -0.26 -6.26 -30.39
N LEU A 230 -1.53 -6.47 -30.09
CA LEU A 230 -2.45 -5.47 -29.55
C LEU A 230 -2.84 -5.81 -28.12
N SER A 231 -3.32 -4.82 -27.38
CA SER A 231 -3.67 -4.96 -25.97
C SER A 231 -4.90 -4.16 -25.59
N ASP A 232 -5.55 -4.59 -24.51
CA ASP A 232 -6.55 -3.83 -23.79
C ASP A 232 -6.19 -3.73 -22.30
N THR A 233 -6.60 -2.64 -21.67
CA THR A 233 -6.30 -2.34 -20.26
C THR A 233 -7.57 -1.97 -19.53
N GLY A 234 -7.95 -2.78 -18.55
CA GLY A 234 -8.98 -2.42 -17.57
C GLY A 234 -8.38 -2.08 -16.22
N GLY A 235 -9.23 -1.60 -15.31
CA GLY A 235 -8.80 -1.20 -13.96
C GLY A 235 -9.70 -1.80 -12.87
N THR A 236 -9.11 -2.06 -11.71
CA THR A 236 -9.82 -2.42 -10.48
C THR A 236 -9.48 -1.43 -9.38
N THR A 237 -10.51 -0.87 -8.74
CA THR A 237 -10.34 -0.03 -7.57
C THR A 237 -10.23 -0.90 -6.33
N VAL A 238 -9.15 -0.74 -5.57
CA VAL A 238 -9.01 -1.35 -4.24
C VAL A 238 -9.19 -0.26 -3.20
N ASN A 239 -10.26 -0.35 -2.41
CA ASN A 239 -10.43 0.46 -1.21
C ASN A 239 -9.68 -0.21 -0.06
N ILE A 240 -8.79 0.54 0.58
CA ILE A 240 -7.96 0.05 1.66
C ILE A 240 -8.46 0.64 2.98
N THR A 241 -8.79 -0.23 3.91
CA THR A 241 -9.05 0.14 5.30
C THR A 241 -7.73 0.03 6.05
N ALA A 242 -7.14 1.17 6.41
CA ALA A 242 -5.99 1.22 7.32
C ALA A 242 -6.43 0.80 8.73
N ASN A 243 -5.55 0.10 9.43
CA ASN A 243 -5.70 -0.15 10.85
C ASN A 243 -4.96 0.94 11.63
N ASN A 244 -5.30 1.08 12.91
CA ASN A 244 -4.61 2.04 13.78
C ASN A 244 -3.37 1.38 14.37
N ASP A 245 -2.21 1.99 14.21
CA ASP A 245 -0.97 1.61 14.87
C ASP A 245 -0.85 2.21 16.25
N ALA A 246 -0.12 1.50 17.12
CA ALA A 246 0.18 2.03 18.43
C ALA A 246 1.32 3.06 18.33
N PRO A 247 1.29 4.12 19.16
CA PRO A 247 2.45 4.98 19.33
C PRO A 247 3.68 4.17 19.74
N VAL A 248 4.86 4.69 19.42
CA VAL A 248 6.14 4.14 19.84
C VAL A 248 6.86 5.17 20.71
N LEU A 249 7.25 4.75 21.92
CA LEU A 249 8.12 5.53 22.80
C LEU A 249 9.55 4.98 22.75
N THR A 250 10.50 5.83 22.39
CA THR A 250 11.94 5.50 22.42
C THR A 250 12.62 6.22 23.59
N GLY A 251 13.82 5.80 23.99
CA GLY A 251 14.58 6.45 25.08
C GLY A 251 14.10 6.16 26.50
N LEU A 252 13.09 5.30 26.67
CA LEU A 252 12.66 4.79 27.98
C LEU A 252 13.63 3.73 28.53
N GLY A 253 13.51 3.42 29.83
CA GLY A 253 14.39 2.48 30.53
C GLY A 253 15.70 3.09 31.04
N ASN A 254 15.87 4.41 30.89
CA ASN A 254 16.97 5.15 31.47
C ASN A 254 16.83 5.28 33.00
N THR A 255 17.94 5.61 33.65
CA THR A 255 17.98 5.96 35.07
C THR A 255 18.24 7.45 35.21
N VAL A 256 17.35 8.16 35.91
CA VAL A 256 17.53 9.55 36.30
C VAL A 256 17.88 9.62 37.79
N VAL A 257 18.71 10.59 38.18
CA VAL A 257 19.16 10.76 39.56
C VAL A 257 18.40 11.91 40.20
N PHE A 258 17.64 11.62 41.25
CA PHE A 258 17.03 12.63 42.11
C PHE A 258 17.86 12.81 43.38
N ILE A 259 18.17 14.06 43.72
CA ILE A 259 18.87 14.38 44.96
C ILE A 259 17.82 14.70 46.03
N LYS A 260 17.82 13.95 47.13
CA LYS A 260 16.90 14.20 48.26
C LYS A 260 17.03 15.65 48.75
N GLY A 261 15.89 16.35 48.83
CA GLY A 261 15.83 17.76 49.22
C GLY A 261 16.34 18.74 48.15
N GLY A 262 16.69 18.23 46.96
CA GLY A 262 17.01 19.02 45.78
C GLY A 262 15.76 19.49 45.03
N GLY A 263 15.97 20.28 43.97
CA GLY A 263 14.91 20.66 43.04
C GLY A 263 14.45 19.51 42.14
N ALA A 264 13.40 19.76 41.35
CA ALA A 264 12.90 18.80 40.38
C ALA A 264 13.98 18.46 39.33
N VAL A 265 14.03 17.20 38.89
CA VAL A 265 14.96 16.68 37.88
C VAL A 265 14.19 16.29 36.61
N GLN A 266 14.78 16.51 35.44
CA GLN A 266 14.18 16.10 34.17
C GLN A 266 13.97 14.58 34.15
N LEU A 267 12.73 14.16 33.92
CA LEU A 267 12.34 12.74 33.98
C LEU A 267 12.53 12.04 32.63
N LEU A 268 12.25 12.75 31.53
CA LEU A 268 12.21 12.18 30.18
C LEU A 268 13.20 12.89 29.23
N PRO A 269 14.51 12.95 29.54
CA PRO A 269 15.46 13.78 28.80
C PRO A 269 15.64 13.36 27.33
N ASP A 270 15.52 12.06 27.04
CA ASP A 270 15.79 11.47 25.72
C ASP A 270 14.58 10.72 25.15
N VAL A 271 13.40 10.90 25.75
CA VAL A 271 12.19 10.18 25.33
C VAL A 271 11.56 10.89 24.15
N LEU A 272 11.36 10.15 23.06
CA LEU A 272 10.65 10.62 21.87
C LEU A 272 9.44 9.74 21.64
N VAL A 273 8.39 10.35 21.10
CA VAL A 273 7.24 9.65 20.54
C VAL A 273 7.26 9.73 19.02
N SER A 274 6.82 8.64 18.40
CA SER A 274 6.48 8.57 16.98
C SER A 274 5.22 7.72 16.83
N ASP A 275 4.45 7.97 15.79
CA ASP A 275 3.21 7.27 15.49
C ASP A 275 2.96 7.43 13.99
N ILE A 276 2.81 6.34 13.24
CA ILE A 276 2.98 6.38 11.78
C ILE A 276 1.85 7.15 11.08
N GLU A 277 0.64 7.09 11.60
CA GLU A 277 -0.51 7.85 11.11
C GLU A 277 -0.41 9.29 11.59
N LEU A 278 -0.22 9.50 12.89
CA LEU A 278 -0.21 10.85 13.45
C LEU A 278 0.95 11.68 12.91
N ASP A 279 2.13 11.10 12.68
CA ASP A 279 3.30 11.77 12.11
C ASP A 279 3.09 12.16 10.63
N ALA A 280 2.37 11.34 9.86
CA ALA A 280 2.08 11.61 8.45
C ALA A 280 1.14 12.82 8.24
N LEU A 281 0.31 13.15 9.25
CA LEU A 281 -0.58 14.31 9.20
C LEU A 281 0.20 15.63 9.09
N ASN A 282 -0.50 16.69 8.67
CA ASN A 282 0.04 18.04 8.56
C ASN A 282 1.34 18.12 7.69
N ASN A 283 1.30 17.44 6.54
CA ASN A 283 2.43 17.31 5.60
C ASN A 283 3.69 16.72 6.25
N GLY A 284 3.54 15.70 7.10
CA GLY A 284 4.66 15.03 7.77
C GLY A 284 5.21 15.77 9.00
N ASN A 285 4.57 16.84 9.46
CA ASN A 285 4.95 17.52 10.72
C ASN A 285 4.24 16.94 11.95
N GLY A 286 3.29 16.04 11.73
CA GLY A 286 2.46 15.43 12.74
C GLY A 286 1.27 16.27 13.21
N ASN A 287 0.25 15.57 13.72
CA ASN A 287 -0.86 16.16 14.47
C ASN A 287 -1.36 15.19 15.55
N TYR A 288 -0.92 15.39 16.77
CA TYR A 288 -1.29 14.59 17.95
C TYR A 288 -2.55 15.10 18.66
N HIS A 289 -3.51 15.69 17.95
CA HIS A 289 -4.77 16.11 18.57
C HIS A 289 -5.46 14.90 19.23
N ALA A 290 -6.00 15.08 20.44
CA ALA A 290 -6.63 14.08 21.29
C ALA A 290 -5.69 13.02 21.90
N ALA A 291 -4.42 12.95 21.46
CA ALA A 291 -3.41 12.12 22.09
C ALA A 291 -3.19 12.51 23.56
N ARG A 292 -2.77 11.54 24.38
CA ARG A 292 -2.67 11.71 25.83
C ARG A 292 -1.38 11.14 26.38
N LEU A 293 -0.73 11.91 27.25
CA LEU A 293 0.38 11.45 28.08
C LEU A 293 -0.11 11.27 29.51
N PHE A 294 0.18 10.10 30.07
CA PHE A 294 -0.09 9.78 31.46
C PHE A 294 1.18 9.30 32.17
N ILE A 295 1.48 9.91 33.31
CA ILE A 295 2.68 9.61 34.10
C ILE A 295 2.28 9.43 35.56
N GLN A 296 2.75 8.33 36.14
CA GLN A 296 2.52 7.98 37.54
C GLN A 296 3.64 7.07 38.05
N ARG A 297 3.76 6.91 39.37
CA ARG A 297 4.58 5.83 39.94
C ARG A 297 4.02 4.46 39.54
N SER A 298 4.90 3.52 39.19
CA SER A 298 4.51 2.12 38.96
C SER A 298 3.94 1.51 40.24
N GLY A 299 2.74 0.94 40.15
CA GLY A 299 2.00 0.39 41.31
C GLY A 299 1.02 1.37 41.97
N GLY A 300 0.93 2.61 41.47
CA GLY A 300 -0.08 3.59 41.86
C GLY A 300 0.52 4.89 42.39
N ALA A 301 -0.31 5.93 42.43
CA ALA A 301 0.04 7.25 42.93
C ALA A 301 0.65 7.22 44.34
N ASN A 302 1.61 8.10 44.59
CA ASN A 302 2.23 8.29 45.89
C ASN A 302 2.17 9.77 46.28
N PRO A 303 1.71 10.13 47.49
CA PRO A 303 1.52 11.52 47.91
C PRO A 303 2.81 12.35 47.93
N ASP A 304 3.97 11.69 48.02
CA ASP A 304 5.27 12.37 48.03
C ASP A 304 5.80 12.65 46.62
N ASP A 305 5.26 12.03 45.57
CA ASP A 305 5.73 12.24 44.19
C ASP A 305 5.08 13.45 43.56
N THR A 306 5.85 14.25 42.85
CA THR A 306 5.32 15.37 42.07
C THR A 306 5.89 15.31 40.66
N PHE A 307 4.99 15.35 39.68
CA PHE A 307 5.32 15.43 38.26
C PHE A 307 4.94 16.81 37.75
N ILE A 308 5.89 17.53 37.16
CA ILE A 308 5.72 18.93 36.75
C ILE A 308 6.24 19.08 35.33
N VAL A 309 5.55 19.85 34.50
CA VAL A 309 6.10 20.31 33.22
C VAL A 309 6.65 21.71 33.42
N VAL A 310 7.93 21.91 33.11
CA VAL A 310 8.57 23.22 33.25
C VAL A 310 8.55 23.97 31.92
N SER A 311 8.47 25.30 31.98
CA SER A 311 8.69 26.11 30.76
C SER A 311 10.13 25.94 30.30
N SER A 312 10.34 25.46 29.09
CA SER A 312 11.66 25.21 28.49
C SER A 312 11.62 25.50 26.99
N GLY A 313 12.72 25.96 26.41
CA GLY A 313 12.79 26.24 24.97
C GLY A 313 11.68 27.19 24.50
N ASN A 314 10.79 26.68 23.64
CA ASN A 314 9.63 27.38 23.08
C ASN A 314 8.32 27.12 23.84
N LEU A 315 8.36 26.36 24.94
CA LEU A 315 7.19 26.03 25.74
C LEU A 315 6.96 27.05 26.85
N THR A 316 5.72 27.50 26.96
CA THR A 316 5.21 28.25 28.11
C THR A 316 4.15 27.42 28.81
N VAL A 317 4.34 27.17 30.11
CA VAL A 317 3.40 26.43 30.97
C VAL A 317 2.75 27.41 31.94
N ALA A 318 1.44 27.60 31.83
CA ALA A 318 0.66 28.48 32.68
C ALA A 318 -0.80 28.04 32.72
N ASP A 319 -1.47 28.22 33.86
CA ASP A 319 -2.91 27.98 34.03
C ASP A 319 -3.37 26.61 33.50
N ASN A 320 -2.61 25.54 33.81
CA ASN A 320 -2.87 24.17 33.35
C ASN A 320 -2.88 23.99 31.82
N THR A 321 -2.20 24.87 31.09
CA THR A 321 -2.03 24.80 29.63
C THR A 321 -0.56 24.85 29.23
N ILE A 322 -0.25 24.28 28.08
CA ILE A 322 1.06 24.38 27.42
C ILE A 322 0.86 25.08 26.08
N SER A 323 1.63 26.15 25.87
CA SER A 323 1.58 26.97 24.65
C SER A 323 2.91 26.97 23.90
N ALA A 324 2.85 27.05 22.58
CA ALA A 324 4.00 27.23 21.71
C ALA A 324 4.32 28.73 21.51
N GLY A 325 5.59 29.13 21.57
CA GLY A 325 6.03 30.42 21.02
C GLY A 325 6.99 31.26 21.87
N SER A 326 7.84 31.98 21.14
CA SER A 326 9.12 32.58 21.56
C SER A 326 9.06 33.96 22.25
N ASN A 327 7.98 34.36 22.92
CA ASN A 327 7.92 35.70 23.54
C ASN A 327 7.53 35.66 25.03
N ARG A 328 8.55 35.64 25.89
CA ARG A 328 8.39 35.77 27.37
C ARG A 328 7.67 37.06 27.80
N ASN A 329 7.44 38.03 26.90
CA ASN A 329 6.88 39.36 27.18
C ASN A 329 5.64 39.76 26.36
N ALA A 330 5.08 38.90 25.50
CA ALA A 330 3.77 39.18 24.91
C ALA A 330 2.70 38.78 25.91
N ARG A 331 1.91 39.73 26.38
CA ARG A 331 0.62 39.42 27.02
C ARG A 331 -0.29 38.83 25.93
N VAL A 332 -0.16 37.52 25.74
CA VAL A 332 -0.93 36.72 24.78
C VAL A 332 -2.42 36.90 25.13
N ALA A 333 -3.26 37.11 24.11
CA ALA A 333 -4.70 37.05 24.29
C ALA A 333 -5.03 35.66 24.85
N THR A 334 -5.83 35.59 25.93
CA THR A 334 -6.22 34.34 26.60
C THR A 334 -6.51 33.22 25.59
N GLY A 335 -5.64 32.20 25.55
CA GLY A 335 -5.79 30.99 24.73
C GLY A 335 -5.00 30.94 23.42
N ALA A 336 -4.39 32.02 22.92
CA ALA A 336 -3.62 31.91 21.67
C ALA A 336 -2.34 31.06 21.86
N ASN A 337 -2.09 30.16 20.91
CA ASN A 337 -0.96 29.22 20.86
C ASN A 337 -0.96 28.02 21.82
N VAL A 338 -2.05 27.79 22.55
CA VAL A 338 -2.20 26.58 23.37
C VAL A 338 -2.31 25.36 22.46
N PHE A 339 -1.54 24.31 22.75
CA PHE A 339 -1.61 23.03 22.02
C PHE A 339 -1.74 21.80 22.95
N ALA A 340 -1.72 22.02 24.27
CA ALA A 340 -2.00 20.97 25.24
C ALA A 340 -2.59 21.54 26.54
N THR A 341 -3.37 20.71 27.22
CA THR A 341 -3.89 20.96 28.56
C THR A 341 -3.33 19.91 29.51
N MET A 342 -3.15 20.26 30.78
CA MET A 342 -2.61 19.35 31.79
C MET A 342 -3.47 19.34 33.04
N THR A 343 -3.44 18.21 33.72
CA THR A 343 -4.00 18.04 35.05
C THR A 343 -2.98 17.30 35.89
N SER A 344 -2.64 17.89 37.04
CA SER A 344 -1.75 17.29 38.02
C SER A 344 -2.53 17.06 39.31
N ASP A 345 -3.41 16.06 39.29
CA ASP A 345 -4.23 15.68 40.45
C ASP A 345 -3.71 14.35 41.01
N ASN A 346 -3.82 14.18 42.33
CA ASN A 346 -3.47 12.94 43.02
C ASN A 346 -2.07 12.39 42.70
N ASN A 347 -1.06 13.27 42.52
CA ASN A 347 0.32 12.86 42.26
C ASN A 347 0.50 12.06 40.94
N GLU A 348 -0.39 12.28 39.99
CA GLU A 348 -0.29 11.82 38.60
C GLU A 348 -0.20 13.04 37.68
N LEU A 349 0.44 12.89 36.52
CA LEU A 349 0.41 13.90 35.46
C LEU A 349 -0.37 13.34 34.27
N ARG A 350 -1.41 14.08 33.87
CA ARG A 350 -2.20 13.84 32.67
C ARG A 350 -2.04 15.03 31.74
N ILE A 351 -1.67 14.80 30.49
CA ILE A 351 -1.63 15.82 29.45
C ILE A 351 -2.52 15.34 28.30
N VAL A 352 -3.36 16.24 27.79
CA VAL A 352 -4.16 16.04 26.58
C VAL A 352 -3.71 17.06 25.55
N PHE A 353 -3.22 16.57 24.42
CA PHE A 353 -2.82 17.39 23.28
C PHE A 353 -4.07 17.80 22.48
N THR A 354 -4.16 19.05 22.05
CA THR A 354 -5.35 19.60 21.40
C THR A 354 -5.02 20.78 20.51
N ASP A 355 -5.64 20.84 19.35
CA ASP A 355 -5.60 21.99 18.43
C ASP A 355 -6.81 22.93 18.58
N ALA A 356 -7.65 22.73 19.61
CA ALA A 356 -8.88 23.50 19.83
C ALA A 356 -8.65 25.02 19.95
N PHE A 357 -7.40 25.44 20.18
CA PHE A 357 -6.97 26.83 20.29
C PHE A 357 -6.18 27.33 19.07
N GLY A 358 -6.20 26.58 17.96
CA GLY A 358 -5.64 26.96 16.67
C GLY A 358 -4.15 26.64 16.46
N THR A 359 -3.49 25.98 17.42
CA THR A 359 -2.12 25.47 17.26
C THR A 359 -2.13 23.95 17.22
N ILE A 360 -1.61 23.40 16.12
CA ILE A 360 -1.54 21.96 15.92
C ILE A 360 -0.44 21.38 16.83
N PRO A 361 -0.72 20.35 17.65
CA PRO A 361 0.30 19.64 18.41
C PRO A 361 1.15 18.77 17.47
N THR A 362 2.19 19.36 16.89
CA THR A 362 3.13 18.66 15.99
C THR A 362 4.01 17.68 16.75
N THR A 363 4.62 16.71 16.04
CA THR A 363 5.58 15.75 16.62
C THR A 363 6.69 16.46 17.41
N ALA A 364 7.19 17.57 16.87
CA ALA A 364 8.22 18.38 17.53
C ALA A 364 7.73 18.99 18.85
N LEU A 365 6.53 19.58 18.87
CA LEU A 365 5.96 20.17 20.10
C LEU A 365 5.66 19.12 21.16
N VAL A 366 5.15 17.95 20.77
CA VAL A 366 4.91 16.84 21.69
C VAL A 366 6.23 16.35 22.31
N ASN A 367 7.29 16.19 21.51
CA ASN A 367 8.60 15.82 22.00
C ASN A 367 9.24 16.90 22.91
N GLU A 368 9.02 18.19 22.63
CA GLU A 368 9.40 19.25 23.57
C GLU A 368 8.67 19.11 24.92
N VAL A 369 7.39 18.74 24.91
CA VAL A 369 6.62 18.52 26.15
C VAL A 369 7.16 17.32 26.93
N LEU A 370 7.47 16.21 26.26
CA LEU A 370 8.11 15.05 26.91
C LEU A 370 9.41 15.48 27.59
N ALA A 371 10.30 16.18 26.88
CA ALA A 371 11.54 16.69 27.44
C ALA A 371 11.32 17.68 28.60
N ALA A 372 10.19 18.38 28.67
CA ALA A 372 9.88 19.33 29.73
C ALA A 372 9.34 18.68 31.02
N VAL A 373 9.05 17.37 31.03
CA VAL A 373 8.57 16.66 32.23
C VAL A 373 9.69 16.49 33.25
N HIS A 374 9.42 16.89 34.49
CA HIS A 374 10.31 16.78 35.63
C HIS A 374 9.65 16.02 36.78
N TYR A 375 10.48 15.33 37.56
CA TYR A 375 10.12 14.63 38.78
C TYR A 375 10.70 15.34 40.00
N ALA A 376 9.89 15.45 41.05
CA ALA A 376 10.32 15.82 42.39
C ALA A 376 9.72 14.85 43.40
N ASN A 377 10.33 14.77 44.57
CA ASN A 377 9.79 14.01 45.69
C ASN A 377 9.95 14.80 47.00
N SER A 378 8.86 14.90 47.77
CA SER A 378 8.81 15.65 49.03
C SER A 378 9.07 14.81 50.28
N SER A 379 9.30 13.50 50.14
CA SER A 379 9.47 12.60 51.27
C SER A 379 10.77 12.90 52.02
N ASP A 380 10.71 12.89 53.35
CA ASP A 380 11.89 12.90 54.20
C ASP A 380 12.60 11.53 54.25
N ILE A 381 11.97 10.48 53.74
CA ILE A 381 12.50 9.11 53.66
C ILE A 381 12.17 8.47 52.30
N PRO A 382 12.63 9.06 51.19
CA PRO A 382 12.28 8.57 49.86
C PRO A 382 12.87 7.17 49.65
N PHE A 383 12.17 6.36 48.86
CA PHE A 383 12.73 5.08 48.39
C PHE A 383 14.00 5.33 47.58
N ALA A 384 14.99 4.44 47.75
CA ALA A 384 16.28 4.54 47.05
C ALA A 384 16.13 4.42 45.53
N SER A 385 15.08 3.73 45.06
CA SER A 385 14.76 3.62 43.64
C SER A 385 13.25 3.46 43.47
N VAL A 386 12.68 4.14 42.49
CA VAL A 386 11.27 3.99 42.08
C VAL A 386 11.18 3.90 40.56
N GLN A 387 10.21 3.12 40.07
CA GLN A 387 9.86 3.11 38.65
C GLN A 387 8.70 4.08 38.43
N ILE A 388 8.83 4.92 37.42
CA ILE A 388 7.78 5.82 36.96
C ILE A 388 7.28 5.29 35.63
N SER A 389 6.00 4.94 35.59
CA SER A 389 5.31 4.50 34.38
C SER A 389 4.96 5.69 33.50
N VAL A 390 5.23 5.56 32.21
CA VAL A 390 4.91 6.52 31.16
C VAL A 390 4.01 5.80 30.16
N THR A 391 2.80 6.31 29.98
CA THR A 391 1.83 5.80 29.01
C THR A 391 1.49 6.91 28.02
N PHE A 392 1.58 6.62 26.74
CA PHE A 392 1.19 7.54 25.68
C PHE A 392 0.12 6.88 24.81
N SER A 393 -1.02 7.54 24.64
CA SER A 393 -2.12 7.08 23.79
C SER A 393 -2.28 7.99 22.59
N ASP A 394 -2.54 7.41 21.42
CA ASP A 394 -2.82 8.12 20.16
C ASP A 394 -4.12 8.94 20.18
N GLY A 395 -5.05 8.62 21.09
CA GLY A 395 -6.35 9.27 21.16
C GLY A 395 -7.22 9.04 19.92
N ASN A 396 -7.00 7.97 19.17
CA ASN A 396 -7.75 7.68 17.95
C ASN A 396 -9.27 7.63 18.17
N ALA A 397 -9.97 8.55 17.51
CA ALA A 397 -11.43 8.64 17.47
C ALA A 397 -12.01 8.21 16.11
N GLY A 398 -11.25 7.47 15.29
CA GLY A 398 -11.64 6.95 13.99
C GLY A 398 -10.92 7.54 12.77
N ALA A 399 -9.98 8.46 12.97
CA ALA A 399 -9.19 9.07 11.89
C ALA A 399 -8.01 8.20 11.44
N GLN A 400 -7.59 7.26 12.28
CA GLN A 400 -6.43 6.38 12.08
C GLN A 400 -6.87 4.92 11.82
N GLY A 401 -8.16 4.68 11.56
CA GLY A 401 -8.72 3.34 11.41
C GLY A 401 -9.75 2.98 12.49
N PRO A 402 -10.37 1.79 12.37
CA PRO A 402 -11.56 1.42 13.16
C PRO A 402 -11.25 0.93 14.59
N ASP A 403 -10.00 0.63 14.93
CA ASP A 403 -9.64 -0.16 16.12
C ASP A 403 -9.63 0.63 17.45
N GLY A 404 -9.99 1.91 17.42
CA GLY A 404 -10.01 2.78 18.59
C GLY A 404 -8.61 3.19 19.04
N GLU A 405 -8.50 3.66 20.29
CA GLU A 405 -7.25 4.18 20.85
C GLU A 405 -6.28 3.06 21.22
N LEU A 406 -5.02 3.18 20.79
CA LEU A 406 -3.91 2.34 21.25
C LEU A 406 -2.96 3.14 22.14
N SER A 407 -2.02 2.44 22.79
CA SER A 407 -1.10 3.06 23.74
C SER A 407 0.26 2.37 23.79
N ALA A 408 1.31 3.20 23.85
CA ALA A 408 2.65 2.82 24.26
C ALA A 408 2.78 2.89 25.78
N ILE A 409 3.48 1.93 26.39
CA ILE A 409 3.79 1.95 27.82
C ILE A 409 5.27 1.62 28.03
N GLY A 410 5.95 2.40 28.88
CA GLY A 410 7.25 2.02 29.42
C GLY A 410 7.50 2.67 30.77
N ALA A 411 8.75 2.63 31.24
CA ALA A 411 9.10 3.17 32.55
C ALA A 411 10.48 3.81 32.58
N VAL A 412 10.64 4.76 33.51
CA VAL A 412 11.92 5.39 33.85
C VAL A 412 12.24 5.07 35.31
N THR A 413 13.50 4.71 35.58
CA THR A 413 13.96 4.49 36.95
C THR A 413 14.45 5.81 37.54
N VAL A 414 13.88 6.23 38.66
CA VAL A 414 14.42 7.35 39.44
C VAL A 414 15.23 6.77 40.60
N HIS A 415 16.54 7.03 40.61
CA HIS A 415 17.42 6.68 41.72
C HIS A 415 17.59 7.87 42.66
N THR A 416 17.28 7.68 43.95
CA THR A 416 17.37 8.75 44.94
C THR A 416 18.69 8.68 45.69
N ILE A 417 19.44 9.78 45.67
CA ILE A 417 20.69 9.92 46.44
C ILE A 417 20.47 10.96 47.54
N ALA A 418 20.86 10.61 48.77
CA ALA A 418 20.90 11.58 49.86
C ALA A 418 22.19 12.41 49.79
N LEU A 419 22.09 13.73 50.01
CA LEU A 419 23.27 14.54 50.31
C LEU A 419 23.89 13.98 51.60
N SER A 420 25.08 13.39 51.48
CA SER A 420 25.83 12.94 52.65
C SER A 420 26.41 14.17 53.34
N ASN A 421 25.77 14.63 54.42
CA ASN A 421 26.40 15.56 55.34
C ASN A 421 27.54 14.86 56.07
N ARG A 422 28.69 14.68 55.41
CA ARG A 422 29.96 14.47 56.12
C ARG A 422 30.54 15.81 56.54
N ASP A 423 29.84 16.53 57.43
CA ASP A 423 30.41 17.56 58.32
C ASP A 423 29.32 18.13 59.25
N ALA A 424 28.71 17.27 60.05
CA ALA A 424 27.94 17.71 61.21
C ALA A 424 28.37 16.92 62.45
N THR A 425 29.69 16.88 62.70
CA THR A 425 30.16 16.76 64.09
C THR A 425 30.08 18.16 64.70
N PRO A 426 29.43 18.36 65.85
CA PRO A 426 29.46 19.65 66.51
C PRO A 426 30.92 19.92 66.90
N ILE A 427 31.50 21.00 66.36
CA ILE A 427 32.82 21.47 66.76
C ILE A 427 32.75 21.76 68.27
N PRO A 428 33.52 21.07 69.13
CA PRO A 428 33.62 21.47 70.52
C PRO A 428 34.26 22.87 70.55
N THR A 429 33.63 23.78 71.27
CA THR A 429 34.12 25.15 71.49
C THR A 429 35.55 25.10 72.03
N LEU A 430 36.55 25.37 71.19
CA LEU A 430 37.89 25.73 71.62
C LEU A 430 37.98 27.25 71.70
N SER A 431 38.00 27.76 72.93
CA SER A 431 38.49 29.09 73.24
C SER A 431 39.97 29.17 72.88
N GLY A 432 40.31 30.03 71.92
CA GLY A 432 41.66 30.60 71.80
C GLY A 432 42.44 30.24 70.53
N ALA A 433 42.89 31.31 69.85
CA ALA A 433 43.88 31.38 68.77
C ALA A 433 43.44 30.89 67.37
N GLY A 434 43.32 31.84 66.45
CA GLY A 434 42.83 31.65 65.09
C GLY A 434 43.83 31.02 64.13
N ILE A 435 43.30 30.47 63.02
CA ILE A 435 43.99 30.11 61.78
C ILE A 435 42.96 30.16 60.62
N ILE A 436 43.50 30.49 59.45
CA ILE A 436 42.92 30.98 58.20
C ILE A 436 42.14 29.91 57.40
N PHE A 437 41.07 30.34 56.73
CA PHE A 437 40.31 29.58 55.71
C PHE A 437 41.19 29.22 54.50
N LEU A 438 41.21 27.95 54.08
CA LEU A 438 41.62 27.54 52.73
C LEU A 438 40.56 26.59 52.15
N GLY A 439 40.00 26.98 51.00
CA GLY A 439 39.03 26.18 50.24
C GLY A 439 39.67 25.00 49.53
N ALA A 440 38.87 23.97 49.24
CA ALA A 440 39.26 22.87 48.38
C ALA A 440 38.16 22.53 47.37
N CYS A 441 38.52 22.66 46.09
CA CYS A 441 37.86 22.14 44.91
C CYS A 441 37.52 20.64 45.02
N PHE A 442 36.40 20.24 44.45
CA PHE A 442 36.11 18.85 44.09
C PHE A 442 36.14 18.72 42.56
N ALA A 443 37.07 17.92 42.03
CA ALA A 443 37.18 17.58 40.62
C ALA A 443 36.79 16.10 40.41
N ILE A 444 35.97 15.87 39.39
CA ILE A 444 35.37 14.58 38.99
C ILE A 444 36.41 13.74 38.23
N LEU A 445 36.50 12.45 38.57
CA LEU A 445 37.40 11.48 37.95
C LEU A 445 36.64 10.65 36.90
N VAL A 446 37.02 10.78 35.62
CA VAL A 446 36.59 9.89 34.52
C VAL A 446 37.76 9.00 34.13
N GLY A 447 37.56 7.68 34.17
CA GLY A 447 38.58 6.68 33.88
C GLY A 447 38.77 6.41 32.38
N PHE A 448 40.03 6.24 31.97
CA PHE A 448 40.39 5.63 30.69
C PHE A 448 41.30 4.42 30.92
N THR A 449 40.90 3.29 30.34
CA THR A 449 41.59 1.99 30.36
C THR A 449 42.85 1.99 29.49
N SER A 450 43.98 1.55 30.05
CA SER A 450 45.27 1.37 29.38
C SER A 450 45.42 -0.05 28.78
N ARG A 451 45.70 -0.17 27.48
CA ARG A 451 46.36 -1.36 26.89
C ARG A 451 47.88 -1.18 26.89
N ARG A 452 48.59 -2.00 27.66
CA ARG A 452 50.06 -2.14 27.61
C ARG A 452 50.48 -2.96 26.39
N ARG A 453 51.45 -2.46 25.62
CA ARG A 453 52.41 -3.26 24.84
C ARG A 453 53.68 -3.39 25.67
N LEU A 454 54.23 -4.60 25.77
CA LEU A 454 55.64 -4.83 26.10
C LEU A 454 56.23 -5.71 24.99
N THR A 455 57.48 -5.38 24.68
CA THR A 455 58.45 -5.97 23.75
C THR A 455 58.48 -7.48 23.71
#